data_AF-A0A5B9HVA5-F1
#
_entry.id   AF-A0A5B9HVA5-F1
#
_cell.length_a   1.000
_cell.length_b   1.000
_cell.length_c   1.000
_cell.angle_alpha   90.00
_cell.angle_beta   90.00
_cell.angle_gamma   90.00
#
_symmetry.space_group_name_H-M   'P 1'
#
loop_
_entity.id
_entity.type
_entity.pdbx_description
1 polymer ?
#
loop_
_entity_poly.entity_id
_entity_poly.type
_entity_poly.pdbx_seq_one_letter_code
_entity_poly.pdbx_strand_id
1 'polypeptide(L)'
;MYIPKYFKVTNVDEIWDFVQKNSFGTIVTTKKEKPIATHLSFGLTKQGDDYFITGHMAYGNPQWRTFETCEDVLIMFQGPHSYISSSWYENEEVPTWNYQAVHIYGKVSILDKEELIDELTTMLKKYEEHRENPVLWDKLSPTLLENELKGIVGFKIKVGDIQAAYKLSQNRNETDYINIIEKLYDEENPDAKQMAKLMGSRLKNHI
;
A
#
# COMPACT_ATOMS: atom_id res chain seq x y z
N MET A 1 2.07 14.20 -3.47
CA MET A 1 3.54 14.06 -3.35
C MET A 1 4.20 14.62 -4.61
N TYR A 2 5.40 15.18 -4.49
CA TYR A 2 6.21 15.56 -5.65
C TYR A 2 6.97 14.34 -6.18
N ILE A 3 6.84 14.05 -7.48
CA ILE A 3 7.47 12.87 -8.11
C ILE A 3 8.25 13.32 -9.34
N PRO A 4 9.59 13.32 -9.29
CA PRO A 4 10.42 13.54 -10.48
C PRO A 4 10.04 12.57 -11.60
N LYS A 5 10.14 13.02 -12.87
CA LYS A 5 9.70 12.25 -14.05
C LYS A 5 10.29 10.85 -14.12
N TYR A 6 11.57 10.70 -13.77
CA TYR A 6 12.27 9.40 -13.77
C TYR A 6 11.65 8.36 -12.83
N PHE A 7 11.00 8.81 -11.75
CA PHE A 7 10.48 7.95 -10.69
C PHE A 7 8.96 7.76 -10.77
N LYS A 8 8.29 8.44 -11.71
CA LYS A 8 6.83 8.39 -11.84
C LYS A 8 6.39 7.09 -12.50
N VAL A 9 5.51 6.36 -11.83
CA VAL A 9 4.83 5.19 -12.39
C VAL A 9 3.45 5.61 -12.90
N THR A 10 3.10 5.18 -14.11
CA THR A 10 1.79 5.47 -14.73
C THR A 10 1.04 4.23 -15.20
N ASN A 11 1.70 3.06 -15.16
CA ASN A 11 1.05 1.80 -15.48
C ASN A 11 0.10 1.42 -14.33
N VAL A 12 -1.21 1.42 -14.63
CA VAL A 12 -2.27 1.19 -13.66
C VAL A 12 -2.24 -0.23 -13.10
N ASP A 13 -1.96 -1.24 -13.94
CA ASP A 13 -1.88 -2.65 -13.50
C ASP A 13 -0.72 -2.85 -12.52
N GLU A 14 0.42 -2.22 -12.80
CA GLU A 14 1.60 -2.24 -11.93
C GLU A 14 1.32 -1.59 -10.57
N ILE A 15 0.56 -0.49 -10.57
CA ILE A 15 0.14 0.20 -9.35
C ILE A 15 -0.81 -0.67 -8.54
N TRP A 16 -1.79 -1.31 -9.17
CA TRP A 16 -2.75 -2.17 -8.48
C TRP A 16 -2.14 -3.46 -7.95
N ASP A 17 -1.20 -4.05 -8.67
CA ASP A 17 -0.40 -5.17 -8.17
C ASP A 17 0.39 -4.77 -6.92
N PHE A 18 1.01 -3.58 -6.95
CA PHE A 18 1.71 -3.03 -5.78
C PHE A 18 0.78 -2.81 -4.59
N VAL A 19 -0.37 -2.17 -4.78
CA VAL A 19 -1.35 -1.92 -3.71
C VAL A 19 -1.85 -3.24 -3.09
N GLN A 20 -2.10 -4.26 -3.91
CA GLN A 20 -2.55 -5.57 -3.42
C GLN A 20 -1.48 -6.31 -2.60
N LYS A 21 -0.21 -6.23 -3.03
CA LYS A 21 0.94 -6.84 -2.34
C LYS A 21 1.34 -6.10 -1.07
N ASN A 22 1.15 -4.79 -1.04
CA ASN A 22 1.51 -3.92 0.08
C ASN A 22 0.27 -3.36 0.78
N SER A 23 -0.77 -4.20 0.96
CA SER A 23 -2.10 -3.73 1.33
C SER A 23 -2.26 -3.27 2.78
N PHE A 24 -1.24 -3.45 3.62
CA PHE A 24 -1.19 -2.83 4.93
C PHE A 24 -0.69 -1.39 4.78
N GLY A 25 -1.64 -0.45 4.70
CA GLY A 25 -1.38 0.95 4.42
C GLY A 25 -1.69 1.87 5.60
N THR A 26 -1.68 3.16 5.32
CA THR A 26 -2.04 4.20 6.30
C THR A 26 -3.11 5.11 5.71
N ILE A 27 -4.29 5.18 6.34
CA ILE A 27 -5.32 6.16 5.98
C ILE A 27 -5.14 7.43 6.81
N VAL A 28 -5.16 8.57 6.14
CA VAL A 28 -5.02 9.90 6.71
C VAL A 28 -6.27 10.71 6.41
N THR A 29 -6.82 11.32 7.44
CA THR A 29 -7.92 12.30 7.36
C THR A 29 -7.60 13.51 8.22
N THR A 30 -8.43 14.55 8.18
CA THR A 30 -8.22 15.77 8.97
C THR A 30 -9.35 16.02 9.95
N LYS A 31 -9.01 16.41 11.18
CA LYS A 31 -9.96 16.90 12.19
C LYS A 31 -9.50 18.26 12.69
N LYS A 32 -10.27 19.31 12.37
CA LYS A 32 -9.90 20.71 12.68
C LYS A 32 -8.47 21.00 12.19
N GLU A 33 -8.21 20.72 10.91
CA GLU A 33 -6.92 20.89 10.23
C GLU A 33 -5.78 20.00 10.73
N LYS A 34 -5.93 19.28 11.84
CA LYS A 34 -4.94 18.32 12.31
C LYS A 34 -5.09 16.98 11.56
N PRO A 35 -4.03 16.48 10.90
CA PRO A 35 -4.07 15.14 10.33
C PRO A 35 -4.15 14.08 11.43
N ILE A 36 -4.96 13.06 11.19
CA ILE A 36 -5.09 11.85 11.99
C ILE A 36 -4.82 10.68 11.05
N ALA A 37 -4.09 9.68 11.54
CA ALA A 37 -3.71 8.52 10.77
C ALA A 37 -4.00 7.21 11.50
N THR A 38 -4.37 6.18 10.75
CA THR A 38 -4.48 4.80 11.26
C THR A 38 -3.86 3.84 10.25
N HIS A 39 -3.08 2.89 10.74
CA HIS A 39 -2.54 1.79 9.94
C HIS A 39 -3.52 0.63 9.89
N LEU A 40 -3.91 0.19 8.69
CA LEU A 40 -4.94 -0.82 8.47
C LEU A 40 -4.59 -1.70 7.27
N SER A 41 -5.20 -2.88 7.22
CA SER A 41 -5.27 -3.67 6.00
C SER A 41 -6.37 -3.13 5.09
N PHE A 42 -6.08 -3.01 3.80
CA PHE A 42 -7.02 -2.54 2.79
C PHE A 42 -7.30 -3.61 1.73
N GLY A 43 -8.55 -3.66 1.27
CA GLY A 43 -8.96 -4.39 0.08
C GLY A 43 -8.94 -3.50 -1.16
N LEU A 44 -8.83 -4.12 -2.34
CA LEU A 44 -9.04 -3.47 -3.63
C LEU A 44 -10.17 -4.18 -4.34
N THR A 45 -11.21 -3.44 -4.72
CA THR A 45 -12.33 -3.95 -5.50
C THR A 45 -12.57 -3.06 -6.71
N LYS A 46 -13.15 -3.65 -7.76
CA LYS A 46 -13.53 -2.94 -8.98
C LYS A 46 -15.03 -3.13 -9.21
N GLN A 47 -15.75 -2.04 -9.45
CA GLN A 47 -17.17 -2.06 -9.78
C GLN A 47 -17.39 -1.24 -11.05
N GLY A 48 -17.72 -1.90 -12.16
CA GLY A 48 -17.72 -1.26 -13.47
C GLY A 48 -16.34 -0.70 -13.82
N ASP A 49 -16.28 0.60 -14.11
CA ASP A 49 -15.03 1.32 -14.41
C ASP A 49 -14.35 1.91 -13.17
N ASP A 50 -15.02 1.90 -12.02
CA ASP A 50 -14.53 2.51 -10.79
C ASP A 50 -13.73 1.51 -9.94
N TYR A 51 -12.63 2.00 -9.34
CA TYR A 51 -11.86 1.28 -8.33
C TYR A 51 -12.22 1.79 -6.93
N PHE A 52 -12.30 0.86 -5.98
CA PHE A 52 -12.57 1.14 -4.58
C PHE A 52 -11.50 0.51 -3.70
N ILE A 53 -11.03 1.29 -2.73
CA ILE A 53 -10.23 0.77 -1.62
C ILE A 53 -11.15 0.56 -0.42
N THR A 54 -11.18 -0.64 0.13
CA THR A 54 -12.02 -0.99 1.28
C THR A 54 -11.18 -1.19 2.52
N GLY A 55 -11.79 -1.00 3.69
CA GLY A 55 -11.19 -1.38 4.94
C GLY A 55 -12.19 -1.23 6.08
N HIS A 56 -11.76 -1.56 7.29
CA HIS A 56 -12.55 -1.36 8.48
C HIS A 56 -11.65 -0.91 9.62
N MET A 57 -12.24 -0.23 10.61
CA MET A 57 -11.55 0.13 11.84
C MET A 57 -12.46 -0.09 13.05
N ALA A 58 -11.87 -0.19 14.24
CA ALA A 58 -12.63 -0.29 15.47
C ALA A 58 -13.60 0.91 15.59
N TYR A 59 -14.85 0.65 16.00
CA TYR A 59 -15.87 1.68 16.20
C TYR A 59 -15.42 2.77 17.18
N GLY A 60 -14.60 2.41 18.17
CA GLY A 60 -14.00 3.35 19.13
C GLY A 60 -12.94 4.28 18.53
N ASN A 61 -12.39 4.01 17.34
CA ASN A 61 -11.46 4.90 16.67
C ASN A 61 -12.20 6.15 16.19
N PRO A 62 -11.94 7.36 16.72
CA PRO A 62 -12.69 8.55 16.34
C PRO A 62 -12.42 9.02 14.90
N GLN A 63 -11.45 8.44 14.19
CA GLN A 63 -11.09 8.85 12.83
C GLN A 63 -12.24 8.66 11.84
N TRP A 64 -13.05 7.58 11.93
CA TRP A 64 -14.15 7.37 10.98
C TRP A 64 -15.19 8.50 10.99
N ARG A 65 -15.33 9.22 12.11
CA ARG A 65 -16.25 10.38 12.19
C ARG A 65 -15.78 11.57 11.36
N THR A 66 -14.52 11.60 10.93
CA THR A 66 -14.00 12.66 10.05
C THR A 66 -14.41 12.46 8.60
N PHE A 67 -14.92 11.27 8.23
CA PHE A 67 -15.35 10.94 6.87
C PHE A 67 -16.54 11.79 6.41
N GLU A 68 -17.36 12.29 7.33
CA GLU A 68 -18.50 13.17 7.02
C GLU A 68 -18.05 14.58 6.59
N THR A 69 -16.87 15.02 7.01
CA THR A 69 -16.40 16.40 6.82
C THR A 69 -15.17 16.52 5.92
N CYS A 70 -14.46 15.43 5.64
CA CYS A 70 -13.36 15.42 4.67
C CYS A 70 -13.92 15.28 3.25
N GLU A 71 -13.48 16.15 2.34
CA GLU A 71 -13.81 16.00 0.91
C GLU A 71 -13.14 14.75 0.33
N ASP A 72 -11.84 14.60 0.60
CA ASP A 72 -11.02 13.44 0.24
C ASP A 72 -10.24 12.93 1.44
N VAL A 73 -9.98 11.63 1.44
CA VAL A 73 -9.03 10.97 2.33
C VAL A 73 -7.76 10.61 1.55
N LEU A 74 -6.63 10.47 2.24
CA LEU A 74 -5.39 9.95 1.67
C LEU A 74 -5.12 8.54 2.21
N ILE A 75 -4.79 7.60 1.34
CA ILE A 75 -4.24 6.30 1.72
C ILE A 75 -2.81 6.20 1.20
N MET A 76 -1.88 5.82 2.06
CA MET A 76 -0.48 5.63 1.73
C MET A 76 -0.12 4.15 1.83
N PHE A 77 0.41 3.61 0.73
CA PHE A 77 0.98 2.27 0.66
C PHE A 77 2.48 2.39 0.44
N GLN A 78 3.26 1.62 1.20
CA GLN A 78 4.71 1.66 1.17
C GLN A 78 5.25 0.26 0.89
N GLY A 79 6.22 0.19 -0.02
CA GLY A 79 6.94 -1.03 -0.34
C GLY A 79 8.34 -1.02 0.27
N PRO A 80 9.25 -1.85 -0.26
CA PRO A 80 10.64 -1.87 0.15
C PRO A 80 11.28 -0.48 0.02
N HIS A 81 12.17 -0.17 0.94
CA HIS A 81 12.96 1.06 0.94
C HIS A 81 14.34 0.79 1.53
N SER A 82 15.37 1.43 1.00
CA SER A 82 16.75 1.25 1.48
C SER A 82 17.59 2.49 1.26
N TYR A 83 18.54 2.71 2.17
CA TYR A 83 19.58 3.70 1.99
C TYR A 83 20.56 3.23 0.92
N ILE A 84 20.97 4.17 0.06
CA ILE A 84 21.97 3.97 -0.98
C ILE A 84 23.18 4.82 -0.62
N SER A 85 24.27 4.16 -0.24
CA SER A 85 25.52 4.84 0.10
C SER A 85 26.17 5.39 -1.15
N SER A 86 26.67 6.62 -1.08
CA SER A 86 27.45 7.18 -2.18
C SER A 86 28.83 6.54 -2.36
N SER A 87 29.31 5.78 -1.37
CA SER A 87 30.53 4.98 -1.50
C SER A 87 30.40 3.81 -2.48
N TRP A 88 29.22 3.58 -3.05
CA TRP A 88 28.95 2.55 -4.05
C TRP A 88 28.98 3.11 -5.48
N TYR A 89 29.19 4.41 -5.66
CA TYR A 89 29.26 5.02 -6.98
C TYR A 89 30.71 5.14 -7.46
N GLU A 90 30.92 5.18 -8.77
CA GLU A 90 32.24 5.42 -9.37
C GLU A 90 32.78 6.84 -9.06
N ASN A 91 31.89 7.83 -9.00
CA ASN A 91 32.23 9.24 -8.84
C ASN A 91 31.62 9.83 -7.56
N GLU A 92 32.17 10.96 -7.11
CA GLU A 92 31.66 11.69 -5.96
C GLU A 92 30.24 12.18 -6.20
N GLU A 93 29.32 11.77 -5.32
CA GLU A 93 27.89 11.91 -5.47
C GLU A 93 27.25 11.91 -4.08
N VAL A 94 26.00 12.35 -3.97
CA VAL A 94 25.27 12.39 -2.69
C VAL A 94 24.57 11.06 -2.39
N PRO A 95 24.50 10.64 -1.11
CA PRO A 95 23.72 9.47 -0.74
C PRO A 95 22.21 9.74 -0.86
N THR A 96 21.41 8.69 -0.92
CA THR A 96 19.96 8.80 -1.10
C THR A 96 19.22 7.62 -0.49
N TRP A 97 17.89 7.66 -0.53
CA TRP A 97 17.03 6.49 -0.35
C TRP A 97 16.40 6.07 -1.67
N ASN A 98 16.33 4.76 -1.88
CA ASN A 98 15.42 4.13 -2.82
C ASN A 98 14.17 3.67 -2.07
N TYR A 99 13.02 3.77 -2.72
CA TYR A 99 11.72 3.39 -2.14
C TYR A 99 10.65 3.19 -3.21
N GLN A 100 9.60 2.48 -2.83
CA GLN A 100 8.33 2.46 -3.54
C GLN A 100 7.22 3.02 -2.65
N ALA A 101 6.40 3.93 -3.18
CA ALA A 101 5.21 4.42 -2.51
C ALA A 101 4.07 4.69 -3.49
N VAL A 102 2.85 4.41 -3.05
CA VAL A 102 1.62 4.77 -3.75
C VAL A 102 0.72 5.53 -2.80
N HIS A 103 0.31 6.73 -3.19
CA HIS A 103 -0.70 7.52 -2.50
C HIS A 103 -1.99 7.49 -3.33
N ILE A 104 -3.10 7.22 -2.67
CA ILE A 104 -4.43 7.23 -3.26
C ILE A 104 -5.27 8.27 -2.53
N TYR A 105 -5.88 9.16 -3.30
CA TYR A 105 -6.87 10.11 -2.81
C TYR A 105 -8.24 9.70 -3.29
N GLY A 106 -9.26 9.91 -2.47
CA GLY A 106 -10.62 9.64 -2.88
C GLY A 106 -11.68 9.90 -1.83
N LYS A 107 -12.93 9.80 -2.27
CA LYS A 107 -14.10 10.05 -1.46
C LYS A 107 -14.52 8.80 -0.70
N VAL A 108 -14.64 8.93 0.61
CA VAL A 108 -15.00 7.83 1.52
C VAL A 108 -16.51 7.71 1.69
N SER A 109 -16.99 6.49 1.91
CA SER A 109 -18.37 6.18 2.30
C SER A 109 -18.37 4.99 3.27
N ILE A 110 -19.26 5.02 4.26
CA ILE A 110 -19.45 3.92 5.19
C ILE A 110 -20.14 2.76 4.47
N LEU A 111 -19.67 1.54 4.72
CA LEU A 111 -20.30 0.33 4.22
C LEU A 111 -21.55 0.01 5.02
N ASP A 112 -22.60 -0.47 4.36
CA ASP A 112 -23.68 -1.13 5.07
C ASP A 112 -23.25 -2.53 5.57
N LYS A 113 -24.16 -3.23 6.25
CA LYS A 113 -23.86 -4.54 6.84
C LYS A 113 -23.53 -5.59 5.78
N GLU A 114 -24.24 -5.61 4.65
CA GLU A 114 -24.04 -6.61 3.59
C GLU A 114 -22.70 -6.35 2.90
N GLU A 115 -22.41 -5.10 2.55
CA GLU A 115 -21.14 -4.71 1.96
C GLU A 115 -19.95 -5.01 2.89
N LEU A 116 -20.10 -4.78 4.20
CA LEU A 116 -19.05 -5.10 5.19
C LEU A 116 -18.82 -6.62 5.29
N ILE A 117 -19.86 -7.43 5.24
CA ILE A 117 -19.74 -8.89 5.25
C ILE A 117 -18.96 -9.37 4.01
N ASP A 118 -19.28 -8.85 2.83
CA ASP A 118 -18.60 -9.20 1.59
C ASP A 118 -17.11 -8.80 1.62
N GLU A 119 -16.80 -7.62 2.16
CA GLU A 119 -15.44 -7.11 2.37
C GLU A 119 -14.63 -8.05 3.26
N LEU A 120 -15.16 -8.37 4.45
CA LEU A 120 -14.51 -9.24 5.42
C LEU A 120 -14.34 -10.66 4.90
N THR A 121 -15.33 -11.19 4.16
CA THR A 121 -15.25 -12.50 3.53
C THR A 121 -14.10 -12.56 2.52
N THR A 122 -13.99 -11.51 1.69
CA THR A 122 -12.91 -11.37 0.72
C THR A 122 -11.55 -11.25 1.40
N MET A 123 -11.47 -10.46 2.49
CA MET A 123 -10.26 -10.29 3.27
C MET A 123 -9.81 -11.60 3.93
N LEU A 124 -10.73 -12.33 4.58
CA LEU A 124 -10.43 -13.64 5.16
C LEU A 124 -9.89 -14.59 4.10
N LYS A 125 -10.54 -14.67 2.94
CA LYS A 125 -10.06 -15.51 1.84
C LYS A 125 -8.63 -15.16 1.44
N LYS A 126 -8.33 -13.86 1.24
CA LYS A 126 -6.98 -13.38 0.89
C LYS A 126 -5.90 -13.84 1.87
N TYR A 127 -6.19 -13.77 3.18
CA TYR A 127 -5.17 -14.02 4.21
C TYR A 127 -5.16 -15.44 4.79
N GLU A 128 -6.23 -16.22 4.59
CA GLU A 128 -6.39 -17.55 5.19
C GLU A 128 -6.30 -18.68 4.17
N GLU A 129 -6.74 -18.51 2.91
CA GLU A 129 -6.95 -19.62 1.96
C GLU A 129 -5.70 -20.48 1.72
N HIS A 130 -4.51 -19.89 1.82
CA HIS A 130 -3.23 -20.58 1.62
C HIS A 130 -2.71 -21.32 2.87
N ARG A 131 -3.39 -21.21 4.01
CA ARG A 131 -2.98 -21.86 5.26
C ARG A 131 -3.43 -23.32 5.31
N GLU A 132 -2.75 -24.13 6.10
CA GLU A 132 -3.09 -25.54 6.32
C GLU A 132 -4.51 -25.72 6.90
N ASN A 133 -4.91 -24.85 7.83
CA ASN A 133 -6.22 -24.87 8.48
C ASN A 133 -6.90 -23.49 8.34
N PRO A 134 -7.45 -23.17 7.17
CA PRO A 134 -7.96 -21.82 6.88
C PRO A 134 -9.22 -21.53 7.70
N VAL A 135 -9.29 -20.36 8.36
CA VAL A 135 -10.49 -19.87 9.04
C VAL A 135 -11.25 -18.91 8.13
N LEU A 136 -12.15 -19.46 7.32
CA LEU A 136 -13.00 -18.68 6.41
C LEU A 136 -14.31 -18.25 7.08
N TRP A 137 -15.03 -17.34 6.43
CA TRP A 137 -16.27 -16.74 6.94
C TRP A 137 -17.28 -17.78 7.43
N ASP A 138 -17.50 -18.84 6.67
CA ASP A 138 -18.46 -19.91 6.91
C ASP A 138 -18.08 -20.85 8.08
N LYS A 139 -16.82 -20.82 8.54
CA LYS A 139 -16.35 -21.57 9.71
C LYS A 139 -16.56 -20.83 11.03
N LEU A 140 -16.83 -19.53 10.99
CA LEU A 140 -17.07 -18.71 12.17
C LEU A 140 -18.53 -18.85 12.62
N SER A 141 -18.76 -18.88 13.93
CA SER A 141 -20.13 -19.00 14.43
C SER A 141 -20.92 -17.71 14.13
N PRO A 142 -22.20 -17.80 13.74
CA PRO A 142 -23.01 -16.62 13.46
C PRO A 142 -23.08 -15.65 14.65
N THR A 143 -23.17 -16.18 15.88
CA THR A 143 -23.20 -15.37 17.10
C THR A 143 -21.90 -14.58 17.33
N LEU A 144 -20.74 -15.18 17.02
CA LEU A 144 -19.46 -14.46 17.08
C LEU A 144 -19.44 -13.34 16.04
N LEU A 145 -19.77 -13.66 14.79
CA LEU A 145 -19.80 -12.69 13.70
C LEU A 145 -20.71 -11.49 14.01
N GLU A 146 -21.93 -11.74 14.51
CA GLU A 146 -22.85 -10.66 14.87
C GLU A 146 -22.33 -9.75 15.99
N ASN A 147 -21.53 -10.29 16.91
CA ASN A 147 -20.93 -9.49 17.99
C ASN A 147 -19.74 -8.67 17.49
N GLU A 148 -18.84 -9.28 16.71
CA GLU A 148 -17.65 -8.60 16.18
C GLU A 148 -18.01 -7.50 15.18
N LEU A 149 -19.04 -7.71 14.34
CA LEU A 149 -19.52 -6.71 13.39
C LEU A 149 -19.98 -5.41 14.08
N LYS A 150 -20.47 -5.46 15.32
CA LYS A 150 -20.86 -4.26 16.09
C LYS A 150 -19.64 -3.46 16.56
N GLY A 151 -18.47 -4.09 16.63
CA GLY A 151 -17.23 -3.51 17.13
C GLY A 151 -16.44 -2.72 16.08
N ILE A 152 -16.86 -2.76 14.81
CA ILE A 152 -16.12 -2.18 13.69
C ILE A 152 -17.00 -1.28 12.82
N VAL A 153 -16.34 -0.43 12.05
CA VAL A 153 -16.94 0.42 11.01
C VAL A 153 -16.24 0.12 9.70
N GLY A 154 -16.98 -0.46 8.76
CA GLY A 154 -16.53 -0.67 7.38
C GLY A 154 -16.62 0.61 6.57
N PHE A 155 -15.69 0.80 5.65
CA PHE A 155 -15.71 1.91 4.70
C PHE A 155 -15.15 1.50 3.34
N LYS A 156 -15.57 2.21 2.30
CA LYS A 156 -14.99 2.17 0.95
C LYS A 156 -14.61 3.56 0.49
N ILE A 157 -13.57 3.64 -0.31
CA ILE A 157 -13.03 4.90 -0.85
C ILE A 157 -13.04 4.77 -2.35
N LYS A 158 -13.87 5.58 -3.03
CA LYS A 158 -13.85 5.67 -4.48
C LYS A 158 -12.56 6.38 -4.89
N VAL A 159 -11.71 5.68 -5.64
CA VAL A 159 -10.41 6.18 -6.08
C VAL A 159 -10.61 7.39 -7.01
N GLY A 160 -9.96 8.51 -6.68
CA GLY A 160 -9.98 9.75 -7.46
C GLY A 160 -8.63 10.06 -8.10
N ASP A 161 -7.59 10.25 -7.28
CA ASP A 161 -6.23 10.53 -7.74
C ASP A 161 -5.24 9.46 -7.24
N ILE A 162 -4.27 9.11 -8.07
CA ILE A 162 -3.24 8.14 -7.73
C ILE A 162 -1.86 8.71 -8.04
N GLN A 163 -0.98 8.65 -7.05
CA GLN A 163 0.38 9.13 -7.13
C GLN A 163 1.34 8.01 -6.77
N ALA A 164 2.08 7.52 -7.76
CA ALA A 164 2.97 6.37 -7.61
C ALA A 164 4.42 6.76 -7.92
N ALA A 165 5.32 6.51 -6.97
CA ALA A 165 6.73 6.86 -7.04
C ALA A 165 7.61 5.64 -6.74
N TYR A 166 8.36 5.18 -7.75
CA TYR A 166 9.40 4.16 -7.61
C TYR A 166 10.76 4.81 -7.87
N LYS A 167 11.47 5.14 -6.79
CA LYS A 167 12.83 5.63 -6.85
C LYS A 167 13.76 4.45 -6.62
N LEU A 168 14.37 3.96 -7.69
CA LEU A 168 15.13 2.71 -7.75
C LEU A 168 16.51 2.93 -8.38
N SER A 169 17.09 4.12 -8.23
CA SER A 169 18.35 4.54 -8.88
C SER A 169 18.37 4.47 -10.42
N GLN A 170 17.22 4.42 -11.11
CA GLN A 170 17.15 4.31 -12.57
C GLN A 170 17.73 5.50 -13.37
N ASN A 171 18.15 6.55 -12.66
CA ASN A 171 18.84 7.72 -13.23
C ASN A 171 20.37 7.59 -13.16
N ARG A 172 20.91 6.49 -12.61
CA ARG A 172 22.35 6.21 -12.54
C ARG A 172 22.82 5.48 -13.80
N ASN A 173 24.13 5.50 -14.04
CA ASN A 173 24.74 4.72 -15.11
C ASN A 173 24.63 3.21 -14.79
N GLU A 174 24.90 2.37 -15.79
CA GLU A 174 24.75 0.92 -15.66
C GLU A 174 25.68 0.32 -14.60
N THR A 175 26.95 0.78 -14.53
CA THR A 175 27.93 0.28 -13.56
C THR A 175 27.48 0.54 -12.12
N ASP A 176 27.11 1.78 -11.80
CA ASP A 176 26.61 2.17 -10.49
C ASP A 176 25.32 1.41 -10.17
N TYR A 177 24.41 1.26 -11.14
CA TYR A 177 23.16 0.54 -10.94
C TYR A 177 23.39 -0.92 -10.53
N ILE A 178 24.29 -1.62 -11.23
CA ILE A 178 24.65 -3.00 -10.92
C ILE A 178 25.35 -3.09 -9.55
N ASN A 179 26.32 -2.22 -9.28
CA ASN A 179 27.04 -2.22 -8.01
C ASN A 179 26.10 -1.94 -6.82
N ILE A 180 25.11 -1.05 -6.97
CA ILE A 180 24.08 -0.82 -5.94
C ILE A 180 23.31 -2.11 -5.65
N ILE A 181 22.91 -2.87 -6.68
CA ILE A 181 22.20 -4.15 -6.49
C ILE A 181 23.06 -5.11 -5.69
N GLU A 182 24.33 -5.28 -6.07
CA GLU A 182 25.27 -6.18 -5.38
C GLU A 182 25.44 -5.78 -3.92
N LYS A 183 25.73 -4.50 -3.64
CA LYS A 183 25.90 -4.00 -2.28
C LYS A 183 24.65 -4.14 -1.42
N LEU A 184 23.46 -3.92 -1.99
CA LEU A 184 22.20 -4.13 -1.27
C LEU A 184 21.94 -5.61 -0.92
N TYR A 185 22.48 -6.57 -1.68
CA TYR A 185 22.42 -7.99 -1.30
C TYR A 185 23.36 -8.35 -0.15
N ASP A 186 24.50 -7.66 -0.07
CA ASP A 186 25.50 -7.84 1.00
C ASP A 186 25.03 -7.26 2.34
N GLU A 187 24.12 -6.28 2.34
CA GLU A 187 23.53 -5.72 3.56
C GLU A 187 22.77 -6.78 4.38
N GLU A 188 22.86 -6.70 5.71
CA GLU A 188 22.12 -7.59 6.62
C GLU A 188 20.63 -7.21 6.74
N ASN A 189 20.22 -6.09 6.12
CA ASN A 189 18.84 -5.59 6.15
C ASN A 189 17.93 -6.32 5.13
N PRO A 190 16.82 -6.94 5.55
CA PRO A 190 15.85 -7.57 4.65
C PRO A 190 15.27 -6.64 3.59
N ASP A 191 15.03 -5.36 3.91
CA ASP A 191 14.51 -4.38 2.96
C ASP A 191 15.53 -4.03 1.88
N ALA A 192 16.84 -4.04 2.22
CA ALA A 192 17.91 -3.88 1.25
C ALA A 192 17.91 -5.03 0.23
N LYS A 193 17.79 -6.28 0.70
CA LYS A 193 17.70 -7.46 -0.19
C LYS A 193 16.44 -7.45 -1.06
N GLN A 194 15.30 -7.01 -0.52
CA GLN A 194 14.08 -6.84 -1.30
C GLN A 194 14.24 -5.74 -2.36
N MET A 195 14.89 -4.62 -2.01
CA MET A 195 15.22 -3.55 -2.95
C MET A 195 16.16 -4.05 -4.06
N ALA A 196 17.20 -4.81 -3.73
CA ALA A 196 18.10 -5.42 -4.70
C ALA A 196 17.36 -6.32 -5.70
N LYS A 197 16.45 -7.17 -5.21
CA LYS A 197 15.62 -8.06 -6.04
C LYS A 197 14.70 -7.26 -6.97
N LEU A 198 14.11 -6.18 -6.47
CA LEU A 198 13.24 -5.30 -7.24
C LEU A 198 14.02 -4.54 -8.34
N MET A 199 15.19 -3.99 -8.00
CA MET A 199 16.06 -3.32 -8.99
C MET A 199 16.51 -4.31 -10.07
N GLY A 200 16.93 -5.52 -9.68
CA GLY A 200 17.35 -6.57 -10.61
C GLY A 200 16.25 -7.06 -11.55
N SER A 201 14.98 -7.09 -11.11
CA SER A 201 13.87 -7.47 -12.01
C SER A 201 13.55 -6.41 -13.06
N ARG A 202 13.78 -5.12 -12.75
CA ARG A 202 13.61 -4.01 -13.70
C ARG A 202 14.68 -4.01 -14.79
N LEU A 203 15.93 -4.33 -14.44
CA LEU A 203 17.01 -4.43 -15.41
C LEU A 203 16.69 -5.45 -16.52
N LYS A 204 16.12 -6.60 -16.16
CA LYS A 204 15.73 -7.66 -17.10
C LYS A 204 14.58 -7.28 -18.03
N ASN A 205 13.75 -6.31 -17.65
CA ASN A 205 12.62 -5.85 -18.47
C ASN A 205 13.01 -4.75 -19.46
N HIS A 206 14.27 -4.30 -19.45
CA HIS A 206 14.82 -3.26 -20.34
C HIS A 206 15.84 -3.81 -21.35
N ILE A 207 16.09 -5.12 -21.36
CA ILE A 207 16.88 -5.87 -22.35
C ILE A 207 15.93 -6.69 -23.19
#